data_AF-R7TD44-F1
#
_entry.id   AF-R7TD44-F1
#
_cell.length_a   1.000
_cell.length_b   1.000
_cell.length_c   1.000
_cell.angle_alpha   90.00
_cell.angle_beta   90.00
_cell.angle_gamma   90.00
#
_symmetry.space_group_name_H-M   'P 1'
#
loop_
_entity.id
_entity.type
_entity.pdbx_description
1 polymer ?
#
loop_
_entity_poly.entity_id
_entity_poly.type
_entity_poly.pdbx_seq_one_letter_code
_entity_poly.pdbx_strand_id
1 'polypeptide(L)' 'PPRFHRLLPDYLSKRTFHVRTSGACSQDRPLDVGVVQGSGLGPVMWNVNFAIIFD' A
#
# COMPACT_ATOMS: atom_id res chain seq x y z
N PRO A 1 -8.24 -17.63 11.02
CA PRO A 1 -6.90 -18.09 10.57
C PRO A 1 -5.78 -17.20 11.16
N PRO A 2 -4.86 -17.75 11.96
CA PRO A 2 -3.87 -17.01 12.75
C PRO A 2 -2.75 -16.33 11.95
N ARG A 3 -2.90 -16.10 10.63
CA ARG A 3 -1.92 -15.37 9.81
C ARG A 3 -2.44 -14.02 9.30
N PHE A 4 -3.74 -13.76 9.40
CA PHE A 4 -4.36 -12.55 8.84
C PHE A 4 -3.93 -11.27 9.55
N HIS A 5 -3.60 -11.35 10.85
CA HIS A 5 -3.12 -10.21 11.63
C HIS A 5 -1.73 -9.72 11.22
N ARG A 6 -0.93 -10.56 10.52
CA ARG A 6 0.39 -10.16 9.99
C ARG A 6 0.32 -9.62 8.56
N LEU A 7 -0.68 -10.04 7.80
CA LEU A 7 -0.88 -9.63 6.40
C LEU A 7 -1.01 -8.12 6.22
N LEU A 8 -1.70 -7.44 7.13
CA LEU A 8 -1.88 -5.98 7.06
C LEU A 8 -0.59 -5.21 7.39
N PRO A 9 0.11 -5.48 8.52
CA PRO A 9 1.44 -4.92 8.76
C PRO A 9 2.42 -5.17 7.62
N ASP A 10 2.45 -6.39 7.07
CA ASP A 10 3.34 -6.74 5.97
C ASP A 10 3.00 -5.92 4.71
N TYR A 11 1.71 -5.82 4.36
CA TYR A 11 1.23 -5.02 3.23
C TYR A 11 1.55 -3.52 3.36
N LEU A 12 1.54 -2.97 4.57
CA LEU A 12 1.85 -1.57 4.83
C LEU A 12 3.36 -1.30 4.96
N SER A 13 4.18 -2.33 5.19
CA SER A 13 5.61 -2.18 5.46
C SER A 13 6.47 -2.14 4.19
N LYS A 14 7.60 -1.42 4.24
CA LYS A 14 8.70 -1.46 3.24
C LYS A 14 8.24 -1.32 1.77
N ARG A 15 7.22 -0.52 1.53
CA ARG A 15 6.69 -0.30 0.18
C ARG A 15 7.58 0.68 -0.59
N THR A 16 7.85 0.34 -1.84
CA THR A 16 8.53 1.23 -2.79
C THR A 16 7.69 1.41 -4.04
N PHE A 17 7.83 2.57 -4.67
CA PHE A 17 7.22 2.91 -5.94
C PHE A 17 8.31 3.19 -6.96
N HIS A 18 8.18 2.59 -8.13
CA HIS A 18 8.92 2.95 -9.34
C HIS A 18 8.03 2.79 -10.56
N VAL A 19 8.33 3.55 -11.60
CA VAL A 19 7.66 3.47 -12.90
C VAL A 19 8.63 2.84 -13.89
N ARG A 20 8.17 1.81 -14.59
CA ARG A 20 8.93 1.17 -15.66
C ARG A 20 8.21 1.35 -16.98
N THR A 21 8.90 1.92 -17.97
CA THR A 21 8.39 2.11 -19.34
C THR A 21 9.50 1.76 -20.32
N SER A 22 9.19 0.90 -21.30
CA SER A 22 10.05 0.62 -22.48
C SER A 22 11.57 0.72 -22.26
N GLY A 23 12.13 -0.21 -21.47
CA GLY A 23 13.58 -0.29 -21.21
C GLY A 23 14.12 0.69 -20.16
N ALA A 24 13.34 1.70 -19.76
CA ALA A 24 13.68 2.64 -18.70
C ALA A 24 12.94 2.30 -17.39
N CYS A 25 13.59 2.58 -16.26
CA CYS A 25 13.03 2.43 -14.93
C CYS A 25 13.36 3.68 -14.10
N SER A 26 12.37 4.23 -13.41
CA SER A 26 12.62 5.27 -12.42
C SER A 26 13.38 4.72 -11.22
N GLN A 27 13.91 5.61 -10.40
CA GLN A 27 14.46 5.26 -9.10
C GLN A 27 13.35 4.75 -8.17
N ASP A 28 13.71 3.89 -7.23
CA ASP A 28 12.84 3.47 -6.15
C ASP A 28 12.56 4.63 -5.20
N ARG A 29 11.29 4.86 -4.89
CA ARG A 29 10.83 5.84 -3.91
C ARG A 29 10.10 5.13 -2.76
N PRO A 30 10.53 5.26 -1.50
CA PRO A 30 9.79 4.69 -0.38
C PRO A 30 8.41 5.34 -0.26
N LEU A 31 7.40 4.53 0.11
CA LEU A 31 6.03 4.97 0.36
C LEU A 31 5.71 4.90 1.85
N ASP A 32 5.98 5.99 2.54
CA ASP A 32 5.80 6.11 3.99
C ASP A 32 4.33 6.32 4.42
N VAL A 33 3.50 6.84 3.52
CA VAL A 33 2.11 7.20 3.79
C VAL A 33 1.15 6.69 2.71
N GLY A 34 -0.08 6.39 3.12
CA GLY A 34 -1.17 6.01 2.24
C GLY A 34 -1.18 4.53 1.85
N VAL A 35 -1.83 4.25 0.72
CA VAL A 35 -2.04 2.91 0.16
C VAL A 35 -1.50 2.85 -1.25
N VAL A 36 -1.01 1.68 -1.68
CA VAL A 36 -0.47 1.50 -3.03
C VAL A 36 -1.59 1.60 -4.06
N GLN A 37 -1.49 2.56 -4.98
CA GLN A 37 -2.45 2.70 -6.08
C GLN A 37 -2.39 1.48 -7.01
N GLY A 38 -3.56 1.01 -7.45
CA GLY A 38 -3.68 -0.21 -8.27
C GLY A 38 -3.61 -1.53 -7.50
N SER A 39 -3.40 -1.50 -6.18
CA SER A 39 -3.50 -2.69 -5.35
C SER A 39 -4.96 -3.09 -5.10
N GLY A 40 -5.23 -4.40 -5.02
CA GLY A 40 -6.56 -4.91 -4.68
C GLY A 40 -7.01 -4.57 -3.26
N LEU A 41 -6.06 -4.40 -2.32
CA LEU A 41 -6.35 -4.03 -0.93
C LEU A 41 -6.49 -2.52 -0.71
N GLY A 42 -6.06 -1.69 -1.67
CA GLY A 42 -6.08 -0.23 -1.56
C GLY A 42 -7.44 0.35 -1.16
N PRO A 43 -8.54 0.03 -1.89
CA PRO A 43 -9.87 0.57 -1.57
C PRO A 43 -10.38 0.20 -0.18
N VAL A 44 -10.17 -1.04 0.25
CA VAL A 44 -10.60 -1.51 1.58
C VAL A 44 -9.84 -0.77 2.68
N MET A 45 -8.52 -0.64 2.52
CA MET A 45 -7.68 0.08 3.49
C MET A 45 -8.01 1.57 3.56
N TRP A 46 -8.36 2.19 2.43
CA TRP A 46 -8.85 3.57 2.40
C TRP A 46 -10.14 3.73 3.22
N ASN A 47 -11.12 2.87 2.99
CA ASN A 47 -12.41 2.94 3.69
C ASN A 47 -12.25 2.72 5.20
N VAL A 48 -11.42 1.76 5.62
CA VAL A 48 -11.13 1.54 7.06
C VAL A 48 -10.48 2.77 7.68
N ASN A 49 -9.48 3.35 7.02
CA ASN A 49 -8.84 4.57 7.51
C ASN A 49 -9.81 5.75 7.57
N PHE A 50 -10.66 5.90 6.55
CA PHE A 50 -11.66 6.96 6.51
C PHE A 50 -12.70 6.82 7.63
N ALA A 51 -13.22 5.61 7.86
CA ALA A 51 -14.14 5.34 8.97
C ALA A 51 -13.50 5.69 10.33
N ILE A 52 -12.23 5.32 10.55
CA ILE A 52 -11.53 5.64 11.82
C ILE A 52 -11.34 7.14 12.04
N ILE A 53 -11.12 7.91 10.96
CA ILE A 53 -10.83 9.35 11.08
C ILE A 53 -12.11 10.18 11.21
N PHE A 54 -13.21 9.74 10.61
CA PHE A 54 -14.42 10.54 10.41
C PHE A 54 -15.67 10.00 11.11
N ASP A 55 -15.61 8.86 11.81
CA ASP A 55 -16.54 8.49 12.90
C ASP A 55 -16.02 8.99 14.26
#